data_AF-C5LB69-F1
#
_entry.id   AF-C5LB69-F1
#
_cell.length_a   1.000
_cell.length_b   1.000
_cell.length_c   1.000
_cell.angle_alpha   90.00
_cell.angle_beta   90.00
_cell.angle_gamma   90.00
#
_symmetry.space_group_name_H-M   'P 1'
#
loop_
_entity.id
_entity.type
_entity.pdbx_description
1 polymer ?
#
loop_
_entity_poly.entity_id
_entity_poly.type
_entity_poly.pdbx_seq_one_letter_code
_entity_poly.pdbx_strand_id
1 'polypeptide(L)' 'MASDESKKKLAEASAQQLKTDTVCKCCHKQEAEFGPSTCGHIFACKRCAMKIATGGKCKVCGELFADIVRA' A
#
# COMPACT_ATOMS: atom_id res chain seq x y z
N MET A 1 -40.67 27.78 -7.99
CA MET A 1 -40.56 26.31 -8.02
C MET A 1 -39.21 25.95 -8.61
N ALA A 2 -38.47 25.07 -7.91
CA ALA A 2 -37.21 24.38 -8.28
C ALA A 2 -35.99 25.28 -8.58
N SER A 3 -35.08 25.51 -7.62
CA SER A 3 -34.00 24.57 -7.21
C SER A 3 -32.97 24.37 -8.31
N ASP A 4 -31.69 24.64 -8.04
CA ASP A 4 -30.60 23.63 -8.12
C ASP A 4 -29.21 24.30 -8.02
N GLU A 5 -28.85 24.68 -6.80
CA GLU A 5 -27.51 25.13 -6.38
C GLU A 5 -26.57 23.92 -6.21
N SER A 6 -26.38 23.06 -7.22
CA SER A 6 -25.78 21.73 -6.94
C SER A 6 -24.80 21.15 -7.96
N LYS A 7 -24.35 21.89 -8.97
CA LYS A 7 -23.52 21.31 -10.05
C LYS A 7 -22.00 21.40 -9.94
N LYS A 8 -21.41 21.79 -8.81
CA LYS A 8 -19.94 21.97 -8.71
C LYS A 8 -19.21 21.13 -7.65
N LYS A 9 -19.75 19.98 -7.25
CA LYS A 9 -19.07 18.99 -6.39
C LYS A 9 -18.86 17.62 -7.07
N LEU A 10 -18.46 17.62 -8.35
CA LEU A 10 -18.22 16.39 -9.12
C LEU A 10 -16.83 16.37 -9.76
N ALA A 11 -15.81 16.85 -9.04
CA ALA A 11 -14.41 16.71 -9.45
C ALA A 11 -13.55 15.86 -8.49
N GLU A 12 -14.03 15.54 -7.28
CA GLU A 12 -13.28 14.80 -6.26
C GLU A 12 -13.62 13.30 -6.16
N ALA A 13 -14.46 12.78 -7.06
CA ALA A 13 -14.92 11.38 -7.00
C ALA A 13 -14.25 10.45 -8.03
N SER A 14 -13.35 10.93 -8.91
CA SER A 14 -12.76 10.11 -9.98
C SER A 14 -11.27 9.78 -9.83
N ALA A 15 -10.66 10.05 -8.67
CA ALA A 15 -9.34 9.52 -8.33
C ALA A 15 -9.40 8.16 -7.58
N GLN A 16 -10.60 7.69 -7.23
CA GLN A 16 -10.78 6.49 -6.40
C GLN A 16 -11.13 5.24 -7.23
N GLN A 17 -10.51 5.04 -8.39
CA GLN A 17 -10.66 3.76 -9.07
C GLN A 17 -9.44 3.33 -9.89
N LEU A 18 -8.29 3.26 -9.22
CA LEU A 18 -7.21 2.35 -9.57
C LEU A 18 -6.80 1.66 -8.27
N LYS A 19 -7.60 0.65 -7.86
CA LYS A 19 -7.27 -0.28 -6.78
C LYS A 19 -6.12 -1.17 -7.24
N THR A 20 -4.91 -0.61 -7.29
CA THR A 20 -3.69 -1.39 -7.08
C THR A 20 -3.48 -1.41 -5.58
N ASP A 21 -3.54 -2.58 -4.96
CA ASP A 21 -3.28 -2.84 -3.54
C ASP A 21 -1.93 -2.21 -3.09
N THR A 22 -1.92 -0.91 -2.78
CA THR A 22 -0.80 -0.18 -2.18
C THR A 22 -0.92 -0.14 -0.66
N VAL A 23 -1.73 -1.01 -0.06
CA VAL A 23 -1.87 -1.13 1.39
C VAL A 23 -1.01 -2.26 1.93
N CYS A 24 -0.41 -2.02 3.09
CA CYS A 24 0.43 -2.97 3.79
C CYS A 24 -0.32 -4.28 4.05
N LYS A 25 0.16 -5.39 3.50
CA LYS A 25 -0.41 -6.73 3.70
C LYS A 25 -0.21 -7.28 5.11
N CYS A 26 0.61 -6.62 5.92
CA CYS A 26 0.80 -7.01 7.32
C CYS A 26 -0.21 -6.36 8.26
N CYS A 27 -0.58 -5.10 8.05
CA CYS A 27 -1.45 -4.36 8.97
C CYS A 27 -2.74 -3.82 8.33
N HIS A 28 -2.82 -3.77 7.01
CA HIS A 28 -3.93 -3.24 6.21
C HIS A 28 -4.42 -1.84 6.63
N LYS A 29 -3.56 -1.07 7.33
CA LYS A 29 -3.88 0.24 7.91
C LYS A 29 -3.15 1.39 7.24
N GLN A 30 -2.04 1.10 6.60
CA GLN A 30 -1.08 2.08 6.07
C GLN A 30 -0.66 1.62 4.69
N GLU A 31 -0.18 2.56 3.89
CA GLU A 31 0.35 2.28 2.57
C GLU A 31 1.63 1.43 2.66
N ALA A 32 1.77 0.48 1.75
CA ALA A 32 2.95 -0.33 1.58
C ALA A 32 3.98 0.47 0.80
N GLU A 33 5.15 0.69 1.40
CA GLU A 33 6.28 1.41 0.80
C GLU A 33 7.58 0.60 0.88
N PHE A 34 7.54 -0.54 1.58
CA PHE A 34 8.69 -1.37 1.87
C PHE A 34 8.47 -2.77 1.31
N GLY A 35 9.54 -3.31 0.74
CA GLY A 35 9.59 -4.64 0.16
C GLY A 35 10.94 -5.30 0.41
N PRO A 36 11.04 -6.62 0.21
CA PRO A 36 12.31 -7.32 0.30
C PRO A 36 13.26 -6.86 -0.80
N SER A 37 14.55 -6.75 -0.47
CA SER A 37 15.59 -6.48 -1.47
C SER A 37 15.65 -7.60 -2.54
N THR A 38 15.35 -8.83 -2.15
CA THR A 38 15.48 -10.02 -3.02
C THR A 38 14.44 -10.08 -4.14
N CYS A 39 13.18 -9.77 -3.84
CA CYS A 39 12.07 -9.94 -4.77
C CYS A 39 11.41 -8.62 -5.20
N GLY A 40 11.73 -7.50 -4.54
CA GLY A 40 11.20 -6.17 -4.90
C GLY A 40 9.70 -5.97 -4.66
N HIS A 41 8.99 -6.95 -4.09
CA HIS A 41 7.56 -6.83 -3.85
C HIS A 41 7.25 -5.90 -2.68
N ILE A 42 6.54 -4.81 -2.94
CA ILE A 42 6.10 -3.87 -1.93
C ILE A 42 4.88 -4.45 -1.20
N PHE A 43 5.04 -4.80 0.07
CA PHE A 43 3.95 -5.38 0.87
C PHE A 43 3.89 -4.86 2.31
N ALA A 44 4.92 -4.16 2.79
CA ALA A 44 5.00 -3.70 4.16
C ALA A 44 5.01 -2.16 4.24
N CYS A 45 4.36 -1.60 5.27
CA CYS A 45 4.53 -0.20 5.66
C CYS A 45 5.73 -0.06 6.60
N LYS A 46 6.21 1.16 6.86
CA LYS A 46 7.36 1.45 7.74
C LYS A 46 7.36 0.68 9.08
N ARG A 47 6.20 0.58 9.75
CA ARG A 47 6.10 -0.13 11.04
C ARG A 47 6.21 -1.64 10.90
N CYS A 48 5.59 -2.20 9.88
CA CYS A 48 5.64 -3.64 9.63
C CYS A 48 7.00 -4.05 9.05
N ALA A 49 7.56 -3.18 8.21
CA ALA A 49 8.91 -3.24 7.71
C ALA A 49 9.91 -3.39 8.86
N MET A 50 9.93 -2.46 9.82
CA MET A 50 10.84 -2.54 10.98
C MET A 50 10.67 -3.83 11.81
N LYS A 51 9.47 -4.42 11.86
CA LYS A 51 9.24 -5.70 12.57
C LYS A 51 9.81 -6.91 11.83
N ILE A 52 9.93 -6.84 10.51
CA ILE A 52 10.44 -7.92 9.66
C ILE A 52 11.81 -7.57 9.06
N ALA A 53 12.43 -6.46 9.49
CA ALA A 53 13.68 -5.96 8.94
C ALA A 53 14.87 -6.88 9.23
N THR A 54 14.79 -7.70 10.29
CA THR A 54 15.81 -8.70 10.64
C THR A 54 15.64 -10.03 9.88
N GLY A 55 14.80 -10.03 8.85
CA GLY A 55 14.54 -11.18 8.00
C GLY A 55 13.14 -11.79 8.18
N GLY A 56 12.67 -12.44 7.13
CA GLY A 56 11.33 -13.01 7.08
C GLY A 56 10.99 -13.66 5.75
N LYS A 57 9.68 -13.88 5.54
CA LYS A 57 9.14 -14.42 4.29
C LYS A 57 8.25 -13.39 3.62
N CYS A 58 8.46 -13.17 2.33
CA CYS A 58 7.65 -12.28 1.52
C CYS A 58 6.21 -12.78 1.47
N LYS A 59 5.24 -11.90 1.73
CA LYS A 59 3.81 -12.25 1.69
C LYS A 59 3.23 -12.29 0.26
N VAL A 60 4.03 -11.93 -0.74
CA VAL A 60 3.62 -11.92 -2.15
C VAL A 60 4.14 -13.17 -2.86
N CYS A 61 5.47 -13.38 -2.87
CA CYS A 61 6.09 -14.51 -3.55
C CYS A 61 6.48 -15.68 -2.62
N GLY A 62 6.47 -15.49 -1.30
CA GLY A 62 6.88 -16.54 -0.36
C GLY A 62 8.39 -16.74 -0.24
N GLU A 63 9.21 -15.91 -0.89
CA GLU A 63 10.67 -15.97 -0.78
C GLU A 63 11.15 -15.47 0.57
N LEU A 64 12.24 -16.09 1.05
CA LEU A 64 12.92 -15.63 2.24
C LEU A 64 13.76 -14.40 1.90
N PHE A 65 13.82 -13.46 2.82
CA PHE A 65 14.65 -12.28 2.71
C PHE A 65 15.35 -12.02 4.05
N ALA A 66 16.57 -11.50 3.98
CA ALA A 66 17.33 -11.05 5.14
C ALA A 66 17.11 -9.56 5.41
N ASP A 67 16.85 -8.79 4.34
CA ASP A 67 16.76 -7.34 4.39
C ASP A 67 15.56 -6.84 3.59
N ILE A 68 15.05 -5.69 4.02
CA ILE A 68 13.99 -4.97 3.33
C ILE A 68 14.48 -3.59 2.96
N VAL A 69 14.00 -3.11 1.82
CA VAL A 69 14.32 -1.79 1.28
C VAL A 69 13.03 -1.02 1.09
N ARG A 70 13.13 0.30 1.12
CA ARG A 70 12.05 1.19 0.67
C ARG A 70 12.11 1.24 -0.85
N ALA A 71 10.97 1.02 -1.49
CA ALA A 71 10.82 1.17 -2.93
C ALA A 71 10.50 2.63 -3.31
#